data_AF-A0A4R1B079-F1
#
_entry.id   AF-A0A4R1B079-F1
#
_cell.length_a   1.000
_cell.length_b   1.000
_cell.length_c   1.000
_cell.angle_alpha   90.00
_cell.angle_beta   90.00
_cell.angle_gamma   90.00
#
_symmetry.space_group_name_H-M   'P 1'
#
loop_
_entity.id
_entity.type
_entity.pdbx_description
1 polymer ?
#
loop_
_entity_poly.entity_id
_entity_poly.type
_entity_poly.pdbx_seq_one_letter_code
_entity_poly.pdbx_strand_id
1 'polypeptide(L)'
;MIEGKGLGGKKINRVNVSLTNKFNNKLLRLSTACGMRPTTLAGLLIEKSLDDQQLVTDLQLEFGIHNAYKVVPVRNYDTGEIVYTLNERC
;
A
#
# COMPACT_ATOMS: atom_id res chain seq x y z
N MET A 1 -28.92 -5.19 -13.52
CA MET A 1 -28.69 -5.31 -12.07
C MET A 1 -27.40 -6.08 -11.89
N ILE A 2 -26.29 -5.41 -11.54
CA ILE A 2 -25.06 -6.10 -11.13
C ILE A 2 -24.71 -5.50 -9.77
N GLU A 3 -25.24 -6.16 -8.75
CA GLU A 3 -25.05 -5.80 -7.36
C GLU A 3 -23.56 -5.81 -7.04
N GLY A 4 -23.05 -4.65 -6.61
CA GLY A 4 -21.66 -4.44 -6.31
C GLY A 4 -21.19 -5.28 -5.14
N LYS A 5 -20.47 -6.36 -5.43
CA LYS A 5 -19.59 -7.04 -4.48
C LYS A 5 -18.26 -7.28 -5.17
N GLY A 6 -17.21 -6.62 -4.66
CA GLY A 6 -15.89 -6.64 -5.26
C GLY A 6 -15.16 -7.97 -5.14
N LEU A 7 -13.96 -8.09 -5.74
CA LEU A 7 -13.00 -9.22 -5.70
C LEU A 7 -13.31 -10.29 -4.62
N GLY A 8 -14.20 -11.24 -4.93
CA GLY A 8 -14.53 -12.35 -4.03
C GLY A 8 -15.48 -12.05 -2.86
N GLY A 9 -16.38 -11.07 -2.97
CA GLY A 9 -17.42 -10.79 -1.96
C GLY A 9 -16.99 -9.88 -0.81
N LYS A 10 -15.77 -9.33 -0.86
CA LYS A 10 -15.22 -8.45 0.18
C LYS A 10 -15.58 -6.98 -0.08
N LYS A 11 -15.67 -6.21 1.01
CA LYS A 11 -15.85 -4.75 0.96
C LYS A 11 -14.62 -4.12 0.31
N ILE A 12 -14.79 -3.56 -0.88
CA ILE A 12 -13.71 -2.80 -1.56
C ILE A 12 -13.83 -1.34 -1.17
N ASN A 13 -12.76 -0.78 -0.61
CA ASN A 13 -12.61 0.67 -0.52
C ASN A 13 -12.02 1.19 -1.85
N ARG A 14 -12.84 1.83 -2.67
CA ARG A 14 -12.38 2.41 -3.94
C ARG A 14 -11.81 3.80 -3.67
N VAL A 15 -10.50 3.90 -3.64
CA VAL A 15 -9.79 5.18 -3.52
C VAL A 15 -9.08 5.50 -4.82
N ASN A 16 -9.32 6.70 -5.37
CA ASN A 16 -8.52 7.20 -6.49
C ASN A 16 -7.25 7.83 -5.93
N VAL A 17 -6.10 7.44 -6.48
CA VAL A 17 -4.81 7.99 -6.06
C VAL A 17 -4.60 9.35 -6.72
N SER A 18 -4.38 10.38 -5.93
CA SER A 18 -4.00 11.70 -6.42
C SER A 18 -2.51 11.69 -6.81
N LEU A 19 -2.22 11.78 -8.11
CA LEU A 19 -0.86 11.77 -8.64
C LEU A 19 -0.58 13.04 -9.45
N THR A 20 0.66 13.52 -9.43
CA THR A 20 1.09 14.54 -10.40
C THR A 20 1.12 13.94 -11.80
N ASN A 21 0.99 14.78 -12.84
CA ASN A 21 1.06 14.35 -14.24
C ASN A 21 2.33 13.53 -14.55
N LYS A 22 3.46 13.88 -13.93
CA LYS A 22 4.73 13.16 -14.08
C LYS A 22 4.63 11.71 -13.60
N PHE A 23 4.06 11.47 -12.42
CA PHE A 23 3.93 10.13 -11.86
C PHE A 23 2.79 9.34 -12.51
N ASN A 24 1.70 10.00 -12.90
CA ASN A 24 0.65 9.37 -13.70
C ASN A 24 1.19 8.81 -15.02
N ASN A 25 2.06 9.56 -15.70
CA ASN A 25 2.71 9.09 -16.94
C ASN A 25 3.64 7.89 -16.70
N LYS A 26 4.38 7.87 -15.57
CA LYS A 26 5.21 6.71 -15.20
C LYS A 26 4.35 5.48 -14.95
N LEU A 27 3.27 5.63 -14.18
CA LEU A 27 2.32 4.57 -13.89
C LEU A 27 1.71 4.01 -15.17
N LEU A 28 1.28 4.89 -16.10
CA LEU A 28 0.71 4.48 -17.38
C LEU A 28 1.69 3.65 -18.21
N ARG A 29 2.95 4.08 -18.32
CA ARG A 29 3.98 3.34 -19.06
C ARG A 29 4.24 1.97 -18.45
N LEU A 30 4.38 1.91 -17.13
CA LEU A 30 4.62 0.65 -16.42
C LEU A 30 3.40 -0.27 -16.53
N SER A 31 2.18 0.25 -16.39
CA SER A 31 0.97 -0.54 -16.51
C SER A 31 0.81 -1.13 -17.91
N THR A 32 1.15 -0.36 -18.94
CA THR A 32 1.17 -0.86 -20.33
C THR A 32 2.20 -1.98 -20.49
N ALA A 33 3.42 -1.81 -19.96
CA ALA A 33 4.46 -2.83 -20.02
C ALA A 33 4.06 -4.13 -19.28
N CYS A 34 3.31 -4.01 -18.19
CA CYS A 34 2.81 -5.16 -17.42
C CYS A 34 1.46 -5.72 -17.90
N GLY A 35 0.84 -5.13 -18.93
CA GLY A 35 -0.49 -5.56 -19.41
C GLY A 35 -1.63 -5.35 -18.41
N MET A 36 -1.49 -4.39 -17.50
CA MET A 36 -2.45 -4.12 -16.41
C MET A 36 -3.15 -2.77 -16.60
N ARG A 37 -4.35 -2.61 -16.00
CA ARG A 37 -4.96 -1.28 -15.88
C ARG A 37 -4.13 -0.42 -14.91
N PRO A 38 -3.92 0.88 -15.18
CA PRO A 38 -3.14 1.76 -14.31
C PRO A 38 -3.59 1.74 -12.85
N THR A 39 -4.91 1.72 -12.62
CA THR A 39 -5.50 1.68 -11.27
C THR A 39 -5.23 0.37 -10.54
N THR A 40 -5.27 -0.77 -11.25
CA THR A 40 -4.92 -2.07 -10.68
C THR A 40 -3.45 -2.13 -10.31
N LEU A 41 -2.57 -1.62 -11.18
CA LEU A 41 -1.14 -1.56 -10.88
C LEU A 41 -0.85 -0.62 -9.70
N ALA A 42 -1.53 0.53 -9.62
CA ALA A 42 -1.38 1.45 -8.50
C ALA A 42 -1.75 0.79 -7.16
N GLY A 43 -2.87 0.04 -7.13
CA GLY A 43 -3.25 -0.75 -5.95
C GLY A 43 -2.17 -1.76 -5.56
N LEU A 44 -1.67 -2.54 -6.52
CA LEU A 44 -0.61 -3.52 -6.28
C LEU A 44 0.69 -2.88 -5.77
N LEU A 45 1.06 -1.72 -6.31
CA LEU A 45 2.24 -0.99 -5.84
C LEU A 45 2.08 -0.54 -4.39
N ILE A 46 0.89 -0.04 -4.01
CA ILE A 46 0.59 0.36 -2.63
C ILE A 46 0.67 -0.86 -1.70
N GLU A 47 0.03 -1.98 -2.06
CA GLU A 47 0.10 -3.22 -1.28
C GLU A 47 1.56 -3.67 -1.07
N LYS A 48 2.34 -3.74 -2.16
CA LYS A 48 3.77 -4.09 -2.09
C LYS A 48 4.58 -3.13 -1.24
N SER A 49 4.27 -1.84 -1.31
CA SER A 49 4.96 -0.81 -0.51
C SER A 49 4.65 -0.92 0.98
N LEU A 50 3.42 -1.30 1.35
CA LEU A 50 3.04 -1.52 2.75
C LEU A 50 3.66 -2.82 3.32
N ASP A 51 3.93 -3.79 2.46
CA ASP A 51 4.65 -5.04 2.78
C ASP A 51 6.19 -4.91 2.68
N ASP A 52 6.72 -3.70 2.47
CA ASP A 52 8.17 -3.45 2.48
C ASP A 52 8.59 -2.79 3.80
N GLN A 53 9.21 -3.60 4.68
CA GLN A 53 9.67 -3.16 6.00
C GLN A 53 10.64 -1.98 5.93
N GLN A 54 11.53 -1.94 4.94
CA GLN A 54 12.52 -0.87 4.81
C GLN A 54 11.82 0.42 4.39
N LEU A 55 10.98 0.36 3.36
CA LEU A 55 10.24 1.52 2.87
C LEU A 55 9.35 2.13 3.97
N VAL A 56 8.63 1.30 4.72
CA VAL A 56 7.80 1.74 5.84
C VAL A 56 8.64 2.41 6.92
N THR A 57 9.82 1.87 7.21
CA THR A 57 10.74 2.47 8.19
C THR A 57 11.23 3.83 7.71
N ASP A 58 11.67 3.93 6.47
CA ASP A 58 12.19 5.17 5.88
C ASP A 58 11.11 6.26 5.85
N LEU A 59 9.88 5.93 5.45
CA LEU A 59 8.76 6.87 5.45
C LEU A 59 8.46 7.40 6.87
N GLN A 60 8.57 6.56 7.90
CA GLN A 60 8.35 6.99 9.28
C GLN A 60 9.51 7.81 9.85
N LEU A 61 10.72 7.64 9.33
CA LEU A 61 11.86 8.50 9.66
C LEU A 61 11.71 9.89 9.02
N GLU A 62 11.23 9.94 7.78
CA GLU A 62 11.05 11.19 7.03
C GLU A 62 9.83 11.99 7.51
N PHE A 63 8.69 11.32 7.73
CA PHE A 63 7.40 11.98 7.96
C PHE A 63 6.79 11.70 9.34
N GLY A 64 7.34 10.78 10.14
CA GLY A 64 6.78 10.40 11.43
C GLY A 64 7.03 11.45 12.52
N ILE A 65 6.03 12.30 12.76
CA ILE A 65 6.12 13.41 13.75
C ILE A 65 6.13 12.90 15.19
N HIS A 66 5.21 12.01 15.54
CA HIS A 66 5.02 11.53 16.92
C HIS A 66 5.47 10.08 17.05
N ASN A 67 6.47 9.84 17.90
CA ASN A 67 7.01 8.50 18.12
C ASN A 67 5.96 7.50 18.63
N ALA A 68 4.96 7.95 19.39
CA ALA A 68 3.89 7.10 19.90
C ALA A 68 2.99 6.48 18.81
N TYR A 69 2.93 7.08 17.62
CA TYR A 69 2.15 6.55 16.49
C TYR A 69 3.01 5.79 15.47
N LYS A 70 4.32 5.63 15.73
CA LYS A 70 5.16 4.84 14.86
C LYS A 70 4.80 3.36 14.97
N VAL A 71 4.70 2.73 13.81
CA VAL A 71 4.47 1.30 13.65
C VAL A 71 5.79 0.57 13.48
N VAL A 72 5.87 -0.62 14.04
CA VAL A 72 6.96 -1.56 13.81
C VAL A 72 6.44 -2.64 12.85
N PRO A 73 6.81 -2.60 11.56
CA PRO A 73 6.51 -3.70 10.65
C PRO A 73 7.27 -4.95 11.10
N VAL A 74 6.56 -6.01 11.45
CA VAL A 74 7.12 -7.31 11.84
C VAL A 74 6.57 -8.40 10.93
N ARG A 75 7.44 -9.35 10.54
CA ARG A 75 6.99 -10.52 9.79
C ARG A 75 6.42 -11.55 10.74
N ASN A 76 5.17 -11.94 10.52
CA ASN A 76 4.57 -13.07 11.21
C ASN A 76 5.22 -14.38 10.71
N TYR A 77 5.71 -15.21 11.63
CA TYR A 77 6.37 -16.47 11.27
C TYR A 77 5.40 -17.54 10.76
N ASP A 78 4.14 -17.53 11.22
CA ASP A 78 3.13 -18.53 10.86
C ASP A 78 2.51 -18.23 9.49
N THR A 79 2.21 -16.95 9.21
CA THR A 79 1.56 -16.55 7.96
C THR A 79 2.53 -16.02 6.91
N GLY A 80 3.73 -15.59 7.33
CA GLY A 80 4.70 -14.91 6.46
C GLY A 80 4.35 -13.45 6.14
N GLU A 81 3.20 -12.95 6.58
CA GLU A 81 2.69 -11.60 6.30
C GLU A 81 3.38 -10.54 7.16
N ILE A 82 3.46 -9.30 6.66
CA ILE A 82 3.89 -8.17 7.49
C ILE A 82 2.70 -7.65 8.29
N VAL A 83 2.87 -7.57 9.60
CA VAL A 83 1.91 -7.01 10.54
C VAL A 83 2.54 -5.79 11.21
N TYR A 84 1.75 -4.74 11.43
CA TYR A 84 2.21 -3.54 12.12
C TYR A 84 1.88 -3.64 13.60
N THR A 85 2.89 -3.60 14.46
CA THR A 85 2.70 -3.46 15.90
C THR A 85 2.90 -2.01 16.32
N LEU A 86 2.15 -1.56 17.33
CA LEU A 86 2.34 -0.22 17.89
C LEU A 86 3.54 -0.25 18.84
N ASN A 87 4.31 0.82 18.85
CA ASN A 87 5.40 0.97 19.81
C ASN A 87 4.81 1.28 21.20
N GLU A 88 4.51 0.26 22.00
CA GLU A 88 3.92 0.39 23.35
C GLU A 88 4.88 0.97 24.41
N ARG A 89 6.07 1.44 24.03
CA ARG A 89 7.05 2.00 24.97
C ARG A 89 7.48 3.41 24.53
N CYS A 90 6.76 4.41 25.02
CA CYS A 90 7.34 5.72 25.33
C CYS A 90 7.78 5.72 26.80
#